data_AF-A0A4S2EM50-F1
#
_entry.id   AF-A0A4S2EM50-F1
#
_cell.length_a   1.000
_cell.length_b   1.000
_cell.length_c   1.000
_cell.angle_alpha   90.00
_cell.angle_beta   90.00
_cell.angle_gamma   90.00
#
_symmetry.space_group_name_H-M   'P 1'
#
loop_
_entity.id
_entity.type
_entity.pdbx_description
1 polymer ?
#
loop_
_entity_poly.entity_id
_entity_poly.type
_entity_poly.pdbx_seq_one_letter_code
_entity_poly.pdbx_strand_id
1 'polypeptide(L)' 'MLFDYDTVSLYFRLGLFTQQDVKDFVTVGFFAQADYDKMFPAEG' A
#
# COMPACT_ATOMS: atom_id res chain seq x y z
N MET A 1 6.45 11.26 1.97
CA MET A 1 5.80 9.96 2.21
C MET A 1 6.03 9.57 3.64
N LEU A 2 4.98 9.16 4.34
CA LEU A 2 5.06 8.82 5.76
C LEU A 2 5.29 7.32 5.98
N PHE A 3 4.82 6.49 5.04
CA PHE A 3 5.06 5.05 5.06
C PHE A 3 5.85 4.62 3.81
N ASP A 4 6.87 3.80 4.03
CA ASP A 4 7.63 3.13 2.99
C ASP A 4 7.00 1.78 2.61
N TYR A 5 7.46 1.20 1.50
CA TYR A 5 6.96 -0.06 0.96
C TYR A 5 7.05 -1.23 1.97
N ASP A 6 8.19 -1.40 2.65
CA ASP A 6 8.41 -2.54 3.55
C ASP A 6 7.46 -2.48 4.75
N THR A 7 7.27 -1.30 5.31
CA THR A 7 6.34 -1.07 6.43
C THR A 7 4.90 -1.44 6.04
N VAL A 8 4.40 -0.90 4.93
CA VAL A 8 3.02 -1.20 4.46
C VAL A 8 2.88 -2.67 4.06
N SER A 9 3.94 -3.28 3.49
CA SER A 9 3.93 -4.68 3.06
C SER A 9 3.80 -5.61 4.25
N LEU A 10 4.50 -5.30 5.33
CA LEU A 10 4.41 -6.04 6.59
C LEU A 10 3.00 -5.97 7.16
N TYR A 11 2.41 -4.78 7.26
CA TYR A 11 1.04 -4.62 7.77
C TYR A 11 0.00 -5.35 6.93
N PHE A 12 0.14 -5.29 5.60
CA PHE A 12 -0.74 -6.04 4.69
C PHE A 12 -0.58 -7.57 4.86
N ARG A 13 0.66 -8.08 4.92
CA ARG A 13 0.94 -9.52 5.11
C ARG A 13 0.46 -10.05 6.46
N LEU A 14 0.47 -9.21 7.50
CA LEU A 14 -0.08 -9.53 8.82
C LEU A 14 -1.62 -9.47 8.86
N GLY A 15 -2.28 -9.06 7.77
CA GLY A 15 -3.73 -8.87 7.72
C GLY A 15 -4.22 -7.67 8.52
N LEU A 16 -3.31 -6.75 8.89
CA LEU A 16 -3.65 -5.52 9.62
C LEU A 16 -4.20 -4.45 8.70
N PHE A 17 -3.77 -4.45 7.43
CA PHE A 17 -4.33 -3.62 6.36
C PHE A 17 -4.92 -4.49 5.26
N THR A 18 -6.06 -4.05 4.73
CA THR A 18 -6.66 -4.55 3.49
C THR A 18 -6.12 -3.80 2.28
N GLN A 19 -6.38 -4.29 1.07
CA GLN A 19 -6.02 -3.58 -0.16
C GLN A 19 -6.70 -2.20 -0.25
N GLN A 20 -7.91 -2.06 0.31
CA GLN A 20 -8.62 -0.79 0.36
C GLN A 20 -7.93 0.19 1.32
N ASP A 21 -7.50 -0.27 2.49
CA ASP A 21 -6.74 0.59 3.43
C ASP A 21 -5.48 1.13 2.76
N VAL A 22 -4.71 0.28 2.07
CA VAL A 22 -3.50 0.74 1.38
C VAL A 22 -3.83 1.75 0.28
N LYS A 23 -4.95 1.58 -0.44
CA LYS A 23 -5.41 2.54 -1.45
C LYS A 23 -5.83 3.89 -0.84
N ASP A 24 -6.43 3.86 0.34
CA ASP A 24 -6.78 5.08 1.06
C ASP A 24 -5.51 5.83 1.49
N PHE A 25 -4.45 5.12 1.90
CA PHE A 25 -3.15 5.71 2.23
C PHE A 25 -2.49 6.38 1.02
N VAL A 26 -2.66 5.84 -0.19
CA VAL A 26 -2.23 6.51 -1.42
C VAL A 26 -3.06 7.79 -1.65
N THR A 27 -4.37 7.69 -1.49
CA THR A 27 -5.31 8.81 -1.70
C THR A 27 -5.03 9.99 -0.78
N VAL A 28 -4.70 9.73 0.49
CA VAL A 28 -4.33 10.78 1.46
C VAL A 28 -2.86 11.21 1.36
N GLY A 29 -2.07 10.62 0.45
CA GLY A 29 -0.67 10.98 0.20
C GLY A 29 0.32 10.41 1.24
N PHE A 30 -0.11 9.45 2.05
CA PHE A 30 0.72 8.78 3.05
C PHE A 30 1.58 7.65 2.46
N PHE A 31 1.19 7.11 1.30
CA PHE A 31 1.87 6.03 0.59
C PHE A 31 2.04 6.33 -0.91
N ALA A 32 3.06 5.75 -1.55
CA ALA A 32 3.34 5.98 -2.96
C ALA A 32 2.42 5.19 -3.88
N GLN A 33 1.88 5.85 -4.91
CA GLN A 33 1.22 5.14 -6.00
C GLN A 33 2.17 4.10 -6.63
N ALA A 34 3.42 4.46 -6.89
CA ALA A 34 4.41 3.54 -7.47
C ALA A 34 4.73 2.32 -6.57
N ASP A 35 4.58 2.44 -5.25
CA ASP A 35 4.77 1.33 -4.31
C ASP A 35 3.50 0.51 -4.13
N TYR A 36 2.33 1.16 -4.20
CA TYR A 36 1.04 0.48 -4.32
C TYR A 36 0.97 -0.40 -5.57
N ASP A 37 1.39 0.11 -6.72
CA ASP A 37 1.37 -0.63 -7.99
C ASP A 37 2.32 -1.84 -7.98
N LYS A 38 3.39 -1.80 -7.17
CA LYS A 38 4.26 -2.97 -6.94
C LYS A 38 3.57 -4.04 -6.09
N MET A 39 2.77 -3.64 -5.09
CA MET A 39 2.03 -4.58 -4.24
C MET A 39 0.83 -5.19 -4.95
N PHE A 40 0.11 -4.36 -5.69
CA PHE A 40 -1.15 -4.70 -6.34
C PHE A 40 -1.04 -4.36 -7.83
N PRO A 41 -0.21 -5.08 -8.59
CA PRO A 41 -0.13 -4.87 -10.03
C PRO A 41 -1.52 -5.13 -10.60
N ALA A 42 -2.01 -4.20 -11.44
CA ALA A 42 -3.24 -4.45 -12.19
C ALA A 42 -3.03 -5.72 -13.01
N GLU A 43 -3.81 -6.76 -12.74
CA GLU A 43 -3.80 -7.97 -13.56
C GLU A 43 -4.14 -7.54 -15.00
N GLY A 44 -3.18 -7.73 -15.90
CA GLY A 44 -3.38 -7.60 -17.34
C GLY A 44 -4.03 -8.83 -17.93
#